data_AF-A0A9Q9B8F7-F1
#
_entry.id   AF-A0A9Q9B8F7-F1
#
_cell.length_a   1.000
_cell.length_b   1.000
_cell.length_c   1.000
_cell.angle_alpha   90.00
_cell.angle_beta   90.00
_cell.angle_gamma   90.00
#
_symmetry.space_group_name_H-M   'P 1'
#
loop_
_entity.id
_entity.type
_entity.pdbx_description
1 polymer ?
#
loop_
_entity_poly.entity_id
_entity_poly.type
_entity_poly.pdbx_seq_one_letter_code
_entity_poly.pdbx_strand_id
1 'polypeptide(L)'
;MDGNESVSAPSDRDGAAEDASSAVDTCYFMELPGELRNRIYRFVLLQPEDIPVTSSGYERPSVLATSKTIRSEGLKIFYLENAFSIFVHNFDCTEIYRFSQQVKRFKLKVSEEESDVNIHFWTNWAQPNWPNLLLWLKRYHARQLDSWPAHPMLAESASVEDHGEYGVVASMAVVADMLRTKQKWSVVENILKAQHPSLLAYNDGWAEDEDEEEDEGDQDQS
;
A
#
# COMPACT_ATOMS: atom_id res chain seq x y z
N MET A 1 -59.15 61.68 38.87
CA MET A 1 -58.02 60.76 38.72
C MET A 1 -58.54 59.64 37.83
N ASP A 2 -58.58 59.93 36.53
CA ASP A 2 -57.59 59.45 35.53
C ASP A 2 -57.97 58.00 35.18
N GLY A 3 -58.28 57.61 33.96
CA GLY A 3 -57.85 58.06 32.64
C GLY A 3 -57.50 56.80 31.82
N ASN A 4 -57.50 56.93 30.48
CA ASN A 4 -57.05 55.97 29.46
C ASN A 4 -57.96 54.76 29.13
N GLU A 5 -58.67 54.73 28.00
CA GLU A 5 -58.27 54.75 26.57
C GLU A 5 -57.50 53.51 26.07
N SER A 6 -58.21 52.77 25.20
CA SER A 6 -57.78 52.31 23.87
C SER A 6 -56.75 51.17 23.77
N VAL A 7 -57.11 50.09 23.05
CA VAL A 7 -56.75 49.89 21.63
C VAL A 7 -57.13 48.45 21.22
N SER A 8 -58.00 48.34 20.21
CA SER A 8 -58.22 47.14 19.40
C SER A 8 -57.02 46.91 18.46
N ALA A 9 -56.60 45.66 18.29
CA ALA A 9 -55.75 45.25 17.18
C ALA A 9 -56.29 43.94 16.54
N PRO A 10 -56.42 43.86 15.20
CA PRO A 10 -56.91 42.69 14.50
C PRO A 10 -55.79 41.65 14.28
N SER A 11 -56.15 40.39 14.44
CA SER A 11 -55.31 39.22 14.19
C SER A 11 -55.42 38.79 12.73
N ASP A 12 -54.77 39.53 11.84
CA ASP A 12 -54.49 39.09 10.47
C ASP A 12 -52.99 38.79 10.36
N ARG A 13 -52.65 37.51 10.50
CA ARG A 13 -51.37 36.96 10.03
C ARG A 13 -51.67 35.69 9.25
N ASP A 14 -52.27 35.88 8.08
CA ASP A 14 -52.09 34.95 6.97
C ASP A 14 -50.61 34.99 6.58
N GLY A 15 -49.86 34.07 7.15
CA GLY A 15 -48.48 33.80 6.78
C GLY A 15 -48.48 33.22 5.37
N ALA A 16 -48.11 34.07 4.41
CA ALA A 16 -47.74 33.66 3.06
C ALA A 16 -46.67 32.56 3.14
N ALA A 17 -47.11 31.33 2.88
CA ALA A 17 -46.25 30.24 2.46
C ALA A 17 -45.95 30.47 0.98
N GLU A 18 -45.02 31.36 0.66
CA GLU A 18 -44.50 31.50 -0.70
C GLU A 18 -42.99 31.29 -0.72
N ASP A 19 -42.66 30.18 -1.36
CA ASP A 19 -41.52 30.00 -2.24
C ASP A 19 -40.13 29.98 -1.59
N ALA A 20 -39.91 28.93 -0.78
CA ALA A 20 -38.58 28.35 -0.65
C ALA A 20 -38.18 27.74 -2.00
N SER A 21 -37.77 28.61 -2.92
CA SER A 21 -37.12 28.31 -4.19
C SER A 21 -36.14 27.16 -3.98
N SER A 22 -36.46 26.01 -4.58
CA SER A 22 -35.59 24.85 -4.63
C SER A 22 -34.38 25.21 -5.49
N ALA A 23 -33.39 25.86 -4.88
CA ALA A 23 -32.09 26.06 -5.49
C ALA A 23 -31.53 24.67 -5.76
N VAL A 24 -31.59 24.25 -7.02
CA VAL A 24 -30.87 23.06 -7.49
C VAL A 24 -29.41 23.38 -7.27
N ASP A 25 -28.77 22.74 -6.30
CA ASP A 25 -27.34 22.88 -6.03
C ASP A 25 -26.56 22.39 -7.27
N THR A 26 -26.38 23.29 -8.23
CA THR A 26 -25.59 23.05 -9.43
C THR A 26 -24.11 23.11 -9.06
N CYS A 27 -23.43 21.97 -9.21
CA CYS A 27 -22.00 21.87 -9.00
C CYS A 27 -21.25 22.38 -10.24
N TYR A 28 -20.92 23.68 -10.28
CA TYR A 28 -20.21 24.32 -11.39
C TYR A 28 -18.86 23.68 -11.73
N PHE A 29 -18.23 22.98 -10.77
CA PHE A 29 -17.00 22.24 -11.04
C PHE A 29 -17.20 21.15 -12.11
N MET A 30 -18.37 20.51 -12.15
CA MET A 30 -18.66 19.44 -13.13
C MET A 30 -18.97 19.98 -14.52
N GLU A 31 -19.23 21.28 -14.66
CA GLU A 31 -19.44 21.95 -15.96
C GLU A 31 -18.12 22.30 -16.66
N LEU A 32 -17.00 22.27 -15.93
CA LEU A 32 -15.68 22.49 -16.52
C LEU A 32 -15.32 21.37 -17.51
N PRO A 33 -14.64 21.65 -18.63
CA PRO A 33 -14.05 20.61 -19.47
C PRO A 33 -13.13 19.67 -18.69
N GLY A 34 -13.09 18.39 -19.07
CA GLY A 34 -12.30 17.37 -18.37
C GLY A 34 -10.80 17.70 -18.27
N GLU A 35 -10.24 18.42 -19.24
CA GLU A 35 -8.85 18.88 -19.21
C GLU A 35 -8.58 19.85 -18.05
N LEU A 36 -9.50 20.77 -17.79
CA LEU A 36 -9.41 21.71 -16.67
C LEU A 36 -9.61 20.98 -15.35
N ARG A 37 -10.55 20.03 -15.27
CA ARG A 37 -10.71 19.18 -14.08
C ARG A 37 -9.45 18.38 -13.78
N ASN A 38 -8.80 17.78 -14.79
CA ASN A 38 -7.54 17.06 -14.63
C ASN A 38 -6.41 17.95 -14.11
N ARG A 39 -6.31 19.21 -14.58
CA ARG A 39 -5.34 20.17 -14.02
C ARG A 39 -5.62 20.45 -12.56
N ILE A 40 -6.88 20.67 -12.19
CA ILE A 40 -7.27 20.88 -10.78
C ILE A 40 -6.97 19.64 -9.94
N TYR A 41 -7.28 18.44 -10.43
CA TYR A 41 -6.94 17.18 -9.77
C TYR A 41 -5.45 17.07 -9.48
N ARG A 42 -4.56 17.40 -10.43
CA ARG A 42 -3.11 17.38 -10.19
C ARG A 42 -2.66 18.30 -9.07
N PHE A 43 -3.28 19.47 -8.92
CA PHE A 43 -2.97 20.39 -7.82
C PHE A 43 -3.36 19.87 -6.44
N VAL A 44 -4.34 18.96 -6.35
CA VAL A 44 -4.89 18.50 -5.06
C VAL A 44 -4.59 17.03 -4.75
N LEU A 45 -4.22 16.23 -5.75
CA LEU A 45 -3.99 14.80 -5.60
C LEU A 45 -2.52 14.41 -5.48
N LEU A 46 -1.60 15.22 -6.01
CA LEU A 46 -0.18 14.89 -6.06
C LEU A 46 0.50 15.38 -4.78
N GLN A 47 1.31 14.51 -4.19
CA GLN A 47 2.17 14.82 -3.07
C GLN A 47 3.60 15.08 -3.58
N PRO A 48 4.34 16.02 -2.97
CA PRO A 48 5.73 16.27 -3.34
C PRO A 48 6.67 15.13 -2.90
N GLU A 49 6.27 14.37 -1.88
CA GLU A 49 7.02 13.26 -1.30
C GLU A 49 6.34 11.92 -1.61
N ASP A 50 7.10 10.84 -1.55
CA ASP A 50 6.57 9.49 -1.73
C ASP A 50 5.52 9.17 -0.66
N ILE A 51 4.41 8.57 -1.08
CA ILE A 51 3.32 8.20 -0.17
C ILE A 51 3.66 6.88 0.52
N PRO A 52 3.84 6.86 1.86
CA PRO A 52 4.20 5.64 2.57
C PRO A 52 3.01 4.66 2.61
N VAL A 53 3.25 3.43 2.15
CA VAL A 53 2.30 2.32 2.25
C VAL A 53 2.66 1.47 3.46
N THR A 54 1.74 1.42 4.41
CA THR A 54 1.89 0.67 5.66
C THR A 54 0.89 -0.48 5.72
N SER A 55 0.99 -1.32 6.74
CA SER A 55 0.03 -2.38 7.04
C SER A 55 -1.40 -1.85 7.27
N SER A 56 -1.54 -0.60 7.73
CA SER A 56 -2.83 0.08 7.89
C SER A 56 -3.37 0.72 6.61
N GLY A 57 -2.58 0.68 5.52
CA GLY A 57 -2.85 1.33 4.25
C GLY A 57 -1.98 2.57 4.06
N TYR A 58 -2.49 3.52 3.28
CA TYR A 58 -1.85 4.79 2.97
C TYR A 58 -2.91 5.88 2.87
N GLU A 59 -2.49 7.11 3.13
CA GLU A 59 -3.37 8.27 3.07
C GLU A 59 -3.78 8.54 1.63
N ARG A 60 -5.08 8.80 1.44
CA ARG A 60 -5.62 9.28 0.18
C ARG A 60 -6.18 10.68 0.40
N PRO A 61 -5.94 11.61 -0.54
CA PRO A 61 -6.54 12.92 -0.50
C PRO A 61 -8.06 12.83 -0.31
N SER A 62 -8.58 13.57 0.67
CA SER A 62 -10.01 13.56 1.04
C SER A 62 -10.93 13.88 -0.13
N VAL A 63 -10.44 14.63 -1.12
CA VAL A 63 -11.14 14.92 -2.38
C VAL A 63 -11.55 13.65 -3.15
N LEU A 64 -10.82 12.53 -3.02
CA LEU A 64 -11.20 11.24 -3.63
C LEU A 64 -12.37 10.53 -2.91
N ALA A 65 -12.80 11.06 -1.77
CA ALA A 65 -13.92 10.53 -0.98
C ALA A 65 -15.20 11.38 -1.11
N THR A 66 -15.15 12.55 -1.75
CA THR A 66 -16.28 13.50 -1.79
C THR A 66 -17.39 13.08 -2.76
N SER A 67 -17.04 12.57 -3.94
CA SER A 67 -18.01 12.20 -4.99
C SER A 67 -17.54 11.02 -5.83
N LYS A 68 -18.49 10.19 -6.30
CA LYS A 68 -18.23 9.07 -7.20
C LYS A 68 -17.58 9.54 -8.52
N THR A 69 -17.99 10.70 -9.04
CA THR A 69 -17.44 11.27 -10.28
C THR A 69 -15.99 11.68 -10.09
N ILE A 70 -15.71 12.49 -9.06
CA ILE A 70 -14.34 12.93 -8.72
C ILE A 70 -13.44 11.73 -8.49
N ARG A 71 -13.94 10.73 -7.75
CA ARG A 71 -13.20 9.48 -7.54
C ARG A 71 -12.90 8.77 -8.84
N SER A 72 -13.86 8.64 -9.75
CA SER A 72 -13.65 7.92 -11.02
C SER A 72 -12.64 8.60 -11.94
N GLU A 73 -12.57 9.94 -11.91
CA GLU A 73 -11.65 10.71 -12.75
C GLU A 73 -10.27 10.86 -12.11
N GLY A 74 -10.22 11.23 -10.83
CA GLY A 74 -8.99 11.56 -10.12
C GLY A 74 -8.19 10.35 -9.66
N LEU A 75 -8.82 9.21 -9.39
CA LEU A 75 -8.12 8.07 -8.78
C LEU A 75 -7.00 7.51 -9.67
N LYS A 76 -7.17 7.54 -11.01
CA LYS A 76 -6.08 7.13 -11.92
C LYS A 76 -4.92 8.12 -11.89
N ILE A 77 -5.19 9.43 -11.91
CA ILE A 77 -4.16 10.47 -11.77
C ILE A 77 -3.37 10.24 -10.48
N PHE A 78 -4.07 9.97 -9.37
CA PHE A 78 -3.44 9.69 -8.08
C PHE A 78 -2.46 8.51 -8.14
N TYR A 79 -2.81 7.37 -8.76
CA TYR A 79 -1.88 6.23 -8.83
C TYR A 79 -0.80 6.36 -9.89
N LEU A 80 -1.09 7.00 -11.02
CA LEU A 80 -0.16 7.10 -12.15
C LEU A 80 0.91 8.17 -11.95
N GLU A 81 0.59 9.24 -11.22
CA GLU A 81 1.44 10.43 -11.13
C GLU A 81 2.06 10.65 -9.73
N ASN A 82 1.65 9.89 -8.70
CA ASN A 82 2.36 9.85 -7.41
C ASN A 82 3.41 8.73 -7.39
N ALA A 83 4.40 8.90 -6.51
CA ALA A 83 5.29 7.85 -6.08
C ALA A 83 4.82 7.26 -4.75
N PHE A 84 5.01 5.95 -4.60
CA PHE A 84 4.65 5.20 -3.40
C PHE A 84 5.89 4.58 -2.79
N SER A 85 5.94 4.58 -1.46
CA SER A 85 7.09 4.18 -0.67
C SER A 85 6.69 2.97 0.18
N ILE A 86 7.40 1.84 0.06
CA ILE A 86 7.10 0.63 0.83
C ILE A 86 8.37 0.15 1.53
N PHE A 87 8.37 0.23 2.85
CA PHE A 87 9.46 -0.31 3.66
C PHE A 87 9.15 -1.75 4.08
N VAL A 88 10.03 -2.67 3.70
CA VAL A 88 9.91 -4.10 3.99
C VAL A 88 10.73 -4.43 5.23
N HIS A 89 10.02 -4.76 6.30
CA HIS A 89 10.60 -5.27 7.53
C HIS A 89 10.75 -6.78 7.45
N ASN A 90 11.92 -7.31 7.83
CA ASN A 90 12.16 -8.73 8.00
C ASN A 90 11.72 -9.56 6.79
N PHE A 91 11.97 -9.06 5.57
CA PHE A 91 11.54 -9.68 4.31
C PHE A 91 10.03 -9.96 4.18
N ASP A 92 9.17 -9.34 5.00
CA ASP A 92 7.73 -9.51 4.89
C ASP A 92 7.16 -8.78 3.67
N CYS A 93 6.85 -9.55 2.64
CA CYS A 93 6.29 -9.06 1.39
C CYS A 93 4.77 -8.78 1.42
N THR A 94 4.12 -8.83 2.58
CA THR A 94 2.66 -8.68 2.70
C THR A 94 2.17 -7.32 2.22
N GLU A 95 2.92 -6.26 2.47
CA GLU A 95 2.50 -4.90 2.14
C GLU A 95 2.62 -4.64 0.64
N ILE A 96 3.70 -5.11 0.04
CA ILE A 96 3.89 -5.17 -1.41
C ILE A 96 2.74 -5.91 -2.07
N TYR A 97 2.41 -7.09 -1.54
CA TYR A 97 1.35 -7.94 -2.08
C TYR A 97 -0.01 -7.25 -2.01
N ARG A 98 -0.39 -6.72 -0.85
CA ARG A 98 -1.67 -6.01 -0.67
C ARG A 98 -1.78 -4.79 -1.59
N PHE A 99 -0.72 -3.98 -1.68
CA PHE A 99 -0.68 -2.83 -2.56
C PHE A 99 -0.85 -3.26 -4.03
N SER A 100 -0.08 -4.25 -4.47
CA SER A 100 -0.15 -4.79 -5.84
C SER A 100 -1.55 -5.31 -6.18
N GLN A 101 -2.19 -6.07 -5.27
CA GLN A 101 -3.56 -6.55 -5.47
C GLN A 101 -4.57 -5.39 -5.56
N GLN A 102 -4.36 -4.33 -4.79
CA GLN A 102 -5.23 -3.16 -4.83
C GLN A 102 -5.09 -2.37 -6.13
N VAL A 103 -3.86 -2.15 -6.61
CA VAL A 103 -3.59 -1.46 -7.88
C VAL A 103 -4.14 -2.26 -9.07
N LYS A 104 -3.99 -3.59 -9.06
CA LYS A 104 -4.54 -4.50 -10.09
C LYS A 104 -6.07 -4.37 -10.23
N ARG A 105 -6.82 -4.02 -9.17
CA ARG A 105 -8.27 -3.74 -9.25
C ARG A 105 -8.62 -2.54 -10.13
N PHE A 106 -7.68 -1.62 -10.33
CA PHE A 106 -7.85 -0.46 -11.20
C PHE A 106 -7.36 -0.70 -12.64
N LYS A 107 -7.00 -1.95 -12.97
CA LYS A 107 -6.40 -2.35 -14.25
C LYS A 107 -5.09 -1.64 -14.55
N LEU A 108 -4.38 -1.26 -13.48
CA LEU A 108 -3.03 -0.73 -13.55
C LEU A 108 -2.04 -1.89 -13.33
N LYS A 109 -0.93 -1.86 -14.05
CA LYS A 109 0.16 -2.81 -13.92
C LYS A 109 1.11 -2.38 -12.80
N VAL A 110 1.50 -3.35 -11.99
CA VAL A 110 2.62 -3.24 -11.05
C VAL A 110 3.59 -4.32 -11.49
N SER A 111 4.62 -3.96 -12.25
CA SER A 111 5.63 -4.89 -12.75
C SER A 111 6.96 -4.19 -12.93
N GLU A 112 8.05 -4.94 -12.92
CA GLU A 112 9.41 -4.39 -13.06
C GLU A 112 9.64 -3.75 -14.44
N GLU A 113 9.14 -4.38 -15.51
CA GLU A 113 9.40 -3.95 -16.88
C GLU A 113 8.40 -2.89 -17.39
N GLU A 114 7.16 -2.93 -16.89
CA GLU A 114 6.05 -2.09 -17.34
C GLU A 114 5.14 -1.70 -16.16
N SER A 115 5.68 -0.98 -15.17
CA SER A 115 4.84 -0.45 -14.08
C SER A 115 4.10 0.80 -14.55
N ASP A 116 2.78 0.83 -14.35
CA ASP A 116 1.99 2.06 -14.49
C ASP A 116 2.14 2.97 -13.26
N VAL A 117 2.58 2.40 -12.13
CA VAL A 117 2.68 3.08 -10.84
C VAL A 117 4.14 3.20 -10.43
N ASN A 118 4.55 4.39 -9.97
CA ASN A 118 5.89 4.58 -9.43
C ASN A 118 5.95 4.06 -8.00
N ILE A 119 6.75 3.01 -7.75
CA ILE A 119 6.90 2.41 -6.43
C ILE A 119 8.38 2.29 -6.11
N HIS A 120 8.76 2.84 -4.97
CA HIS A 120 10.05 2.68 -4.34
C HIS A 120 9.91 1.72 -3.16
N PHE A 121 10.85 0.78 -3.08
CA PHE A 121 10.91 -0.19 -2.00
C PHE A 121 12.25 -0.07 -1.29
N TRP A 122 12.25 -0.35 0.01
CA TRP A 122 13.46 -0.53 0.79
C TRP A 122 13.29 -1.77 1.66
N THR A 123 14.36 -2.52 1.88
CA THR A 123 14.34 -3.67 2.79
C THR A 123 15.39 -3.47 3.86
N ASN A 124 15.03 -3.72 5.12
CA ASN A 124 16.02 -3.77 6.17
C ASN A 124 16.72 -5.13 6.18
N TRP A 125 18.01 -5.14 5.84
CA TRP A 125 18.84 -6.34 5.85
C TRP A 125 19.39 -6.70 7.24
N ALA A 126 19.29 -5.79 8.22
CA ALA A 126 19.83 -6.00 9.57
C ALA A 126 19.02 -7.00 10.43
N GLN A 127 17.77 -7.28 10.06
CA GLN A 127 16.90 -8.23 10.77
C GLN A 127 16.25 -9.17 9.75
N PRO A 128 17.05 -10.03 9.12
CA PRO A 128 16.49 -10.93 8.13
C PRO A 128 15.56 -11.95 8.79
N ASN A 129 14.64 -12.52 8.00
CA ASN A 129 13.77 -13.58 8.48
C ASN A 129 13.54 -14.60 7.35
N TRP A 130 13.97 -15.83 7.62
CA TRP A 130 13.97 -16.89 6.64
C TRP A 130 12.56 -17.32 6.16
N PRO A 131 11.59 -17.57 7.06
CA PRO A 131 10.21 -17.87 6.64
C PRO A 131 9.60 -16.81 5.72
N ASN A 132 9.83 -15.52 6.02
CA ASN A 132 9.33 -14.41 5.22
C ASN A 132 9.99 -14.33 3.84
N LEU A 133 11.30 -14.54 3.76
CA LEU A 133 12.01 -14.63 2.47
C LEU A 133 11.46 -15.79 1.61
N LEU A 134 11.28 -16.98 2.19
CA LEU A 134 10.69 -18.11 1.47
C LEU A 134 9.26 -17.80 0.98
N LEU A 135 8.44 -17.14 1.81
CA LEU A 135 7.11 -16.71 1.40
C LEU A 135 7.14 -15.71 0.24
N TRP A 136 8.09 -14.77 0.26
CA TRP A 136 8.28 -13.82 -0.84
C TRP A 136 8.64 -14.54 -2.13
N LEU A 137 9.66 -15.41 -2.09
CA LEU A 137 10.08 -16.20 -3.25
C LEU A 137 8.96 -17.11 -3.78
N LYS A 138 8.12 -17.65 -2.89
CA LYS A 138 6.92 -18.42 -3.25
C LYS A 138 5.91 -17.59 -4.03
N ARG A 139 5.61 -16.37 -3.56
CA ARG A 139 4.68 -15.46 -4.24
C ARG A 139 5.25 -14.99 -5.58
N TYR A 140 6.56 -14.75 -5.65
CA TYR A 140 7.26 -14.39 -6.89
C TYR A 140 7.22 -15.52 -7.92
N HIS A 141 7.54 -16.76 -7.51
CA HIS A 141 7.37 -17.96 -8.33
C HIS A 141 5.92 -18.12 -8.81
N ALA A 142 4.92 -17.84 -7.97
CA ALA A 142 3.51 -17.95 -8.34
C ALA A 142 2.98 -16.81 -9.22
N ARG A 143 3.81 -15.81 -9.61
CA ARG A 143 3.39 -14.56 -10.28
C ARG A 143 2.32 -13.77 -9.51
N GLN A 144 2.31 -13.93 -8.19
CA GLN A 144 1.48 -13.14 -7.30
C GLN A 144 2.14 -11.80 -6.99
N LEU A 145 3.47 -11.78 -7.02
CA LEU A 145 4.34 -10.62 -6.94
C LEU A 145 5.26 -10.59 -8.15
N ASP A 146 5.47 -9.39 -8.68
CA ASP A 146 6.39 -9.15 -9.78
C ASP A 146 7.73 -8.58 -9.29
N SER A 147 7.82 -8.18 -8.00
CA SER A 147 9.04 -7.69 -7.35
C SER A 147 9.85 -8.80 -6.69
N TRP A 148 11.14 -8.89 -6.99
CA TRP A 148 12.11 -9.77 -6.31
C TRP A 148 12.74 -9.14 -5.06
N PRO A 149 13.12 -9.95 -4.04
CA PRO A 149 13.62 -9.48 -2.73
C PRO A 149 15.03 -8.86 -2.76
N ALA A 150 15.79 -9.03 -3.83
CA ALA A 150 17.15 -8.49 -3.98
C ALA A 150 17.26 -7.65 -5.26
N HIS A 151 16.31 -6.75 -5.50
CA HIS A 151 16.39 -5.81 -6.62
C HIS A 151 17.59 -4.86 -6.46
N PRO A 152 18.29 -4.43 -7.52
CA PRO A 152 19.34 -3.40 -7.43
C PRO A 152 18.86 -2.11 -6.74
N MET A 153 17.63 -1.68 -7.02
CA MET A 153 16.96 -0.59 -6.26
C MET A 153 16.72 -0.90 -4.77
N LEU A 154 16.68 -2.17 -4.36
CA LEU A 154 16.65 -2.60 -2.95
C LEU A 154 18.06 -2.72 -2.35
N ALA A 155 19.11 -2.61 -3.17
CA ALA A 155 20.51 -2.78 -2.81
C ALA A 155 21.25 -1.44 -2.60
N GLU A 156 20.69 -0.31 -3.03
CA GLU A 156 21.33 1.00 -2.89
C GLU A 156 21.57 1.42 -1.43
N SER A 157 20.91 0.76 -0.47
CA SER A 157 21.16 0.93 0.96
C SER A 157 22.05 -0.15 1.59
N ALA A 158 22.51 -1.14 0.82
CA ALA A 158 23.36 -2.21 1.33
C ALA A 158 24.80 -1.68 1.51
N SER A 159 25.39 -1.89 2.68
CA SER A 159 26.78 -1.55 2.94
C SER A 159 27.72 -2.46 2.12
N VAL A 160 28.98 -2.06 1.96
CA VAL A 160 30.00 -2.88 1.27
C VAL A 160 30.15 -4.28 1.91
N GLU A 161 29.78 -4.43 3.18
CA GLU A 161 29.85 -5.70 3.93
C GLU A 161 28.65 -6.63 3.64
N ASP A 162 27.51 -6.10 3.18
CA ASP A 162 26.26 -6.86 2.95
C ASP A 162 26.19 -7.56 1.57
N HIS A 163 27.24 -7.46 0.76
CA HIS A 163 27.21 -7.93 -0.64
C HIS A 163 27.13 -9.47 -0.76
N GLY A 164 27.56 -10.21 0.26
CA GLY A 164 27.53 -11.68 0.28
C GLY A 164 26.12 -12.25 0.41
N GLU A 165 25.39 -11.85 1.46
CA GLU A 165 24.00 -12.27 1.68
C GLU A 165 23.08 -11.80 0.55
N TYR A 166 23.27 -10.57 0.06
CA TYR A 166 22.55 -10.05 -1.09
C TYR A 166 22.73 -10.93 -2.33
N GLY A 167 23.97 -11.34 -2.62
CA GLY A 167 24.27 -12.24 -3.74
C GLY A 167 23.57 -13.59 -3.64
N VAL A 168 23.48 -14.15 -2.43
CA VAL A 168 22.75 -15.41 -2.18
C VAL A 168 21.26 -15.19 -2.41
N VAL A 169 20.63 -14.18 -1.81
CA VAL A 169 19.20 -13.88 -2.00
C VAL A 169 18.86 -13.57 -3.47
N ALA A 170 19.73 -12.85 -4.18
CA ALA A 170 19.57 -12.61 -5.62
C ALA A 170 19.62 -13.91 -6.42
N SER A 171 20.57 -14.81 -6.11
CA SER A 171 20.65 -16.12 -6.76
C SER A 171 19.41 -16.99 -6.50
N MET A 172 18.86 -16.94 -5.28
CA MET A 172 17.62 -17.61 -4.90
C MET A 172 16.44 -17.11 -5.73
N ALA A 173 16.32 -15.81 -5.93
CA ALA A 173 15.28 -15.20 -6.77
C ALA A 173 15.41 -15.64 -8.23
N VAL A 174 16.63 -15.69 -8.78
CA VAL A 174 16.89 -16.21 -10.13
C VAL A 174 16.48 -17.68 -10.25
N VAL A 175 16.82 -18.52 -9.27
CA VAL A 175 16.40 -19.94 -9.26
C VAL A 175 14.87 -20.05 -9.24
N ALA A 176 14.19 -19.26 -8.42
CA ALA A 176 12.73 -19.23 -8.35
C ALA A 176 12.11 -18.81 -9.69
N ASP A 177 12.69 -17.83 -10.40
CA ASP A 177 12.22 -17.39 -11.71
C ASP A 177 12.46 -18.45 -12.81
N MET A 178 13.68 -18.98 -12.89
CA MET A 178 14.08 -19.96 -13.92
C MET A 178 13.25 -21.25 -13.85
N LEU A 179 12.93 -21.70 -12.64
CA LEU A 179 12.19 -22.94 -12.41
C LEU A 179 10.67 -22.75 -12.42
N ARG A 180 10.18 -21.51 -12.40
CA ARG A 180 8.78 -21.12 -12.33
C ARG A 180 7.84 -21.87 -13.26
N THR A 181 8.26 -22.09 -14.50
CA THR A 181 7.40 -22.67 -15.55
C THR A 181 7.47 -24.19 -15.62
N LYS A 182 8.51 -24.81 -15.05
CA LYS A 182 8.84 -26.22 -15.25
C LYS A 182 8.71 -27.05 -13.97
N GLN A 183 8.72 -26.42 -12.80
CA GLN A 183 8.78 -27.12 -11.53
C GLN A 183 7.64 -26.69 -10.60
N LYS A 184 7.22 -27.62 -9.73
CA LYS A 184 6.32 -27.30 -8.61
C LYS A 184 7.11 -26.58 -7.53
N TRP A 185 6.42 -25.71 -6.78
CA TRP A 185 7.02 -24.98 -5.66
C TRP A 185 7.77 -25.90 -4.68
N SER A 186 7.26 -27.10 -4.38
CA SER A 186 7.94 -28.04 -3.46
C SER A 186 9.35 -28.43 -3.90
N VAL A 187 9.62 -28.51 -5.21
CA VAL A 187 10.98 -28.80 -5.73
C VAL A 187 11.87 -27.57 -5.58
N VAL A 188 11.34 -26.39 -5.91
CA VAL A 188 12.05 -25.12 -5.78
C VAL A 188 12.38 -24.84 -4.31
N GLU A 189 11.42 -25.02 -3.41
CA GLU A 189 11.59 -24.84 -1.96
C GLU A 189 12.72 -25.70 -1.40
N ASN A 190 12.83 -26.97 -1.83
CA ASN A 190 13.93 -27.84 -1.41
C ASN A 190 15.30 -27.33 -1.87
N ILE A 191 15.39 -26.79 -3.09
CA ILE A 191 16.63 -26.19 -3.61
C ILE A 191 16.99 -24.94 -2.81
N LEU A 192 16.01 -24.07 -2.54
CA LEU A 192 16.20 -22.85 -1.76
C LEU A 192 16.61 -23.17 -0.32
N LYS A 193 15.98 -24.16 0.33
CA LYS A 193 16.37 -24.66 1.66
C LYS A 193 17.81 -25.19 1.68
N ALA A 194 18.28 -25.82 0.61
CA ALA A 194 19.69 -26.23 0.50
C ALA A 194 20.68 -25.05 0.42
N GLN A 195 20.22 -23.85 0.09
CA GLN A 195 21.03 -22.62 0.06
C GLN A 195 20.99 -21.85 1.40
N HIS A 196 20.06 -22.18 2.30
CA HIS A 196 19.91 -21.53 3.62
C HIS A 196 21.20 -21.56 4.47
N PRO A 197 21.98 -22.66 4.52
CA PRO A 197 23.27 -22.65 5.23
C PRO A 197 24.26 -21.60 4.73
N SER A 198 24.18 -21.19 3.46
CA SER A 198 25.02 -20.11 2.94
C SER A 198 24.62 -18.74 3.49
N LEU A 199 23.33 -18.50 3.74
CA LEU A 199 22.86 -17.28 4.40
C LEU A 199 23.31 -17.23 5.86
N LEU A 200 23.18 -18.35 6.59
CA LEU A 200 23.67 -18.47 7.98
C LEU A 200 25.17 -18.19 8.10
N ALA A 201 25.97 -18.62 7.12
CA ALA A 201 27.41 -18.35 7.13
C ALA A 201 27.78 -16.86 7.01
N TYR A 202 26.86 -16.01 6.52
CA TYR A 202 27.05 -14.56 6.44
C TYR A 202 26.44 -13.83 7.63
N ASN A 203 25.27 -14.26 8.09
CA ASN A 203 24.51 -13.57 9.13
C ASN A 203 23.65 -14.59 9.92
N ASP A 204 23.97 -14.76 11.21
CA ASP A 204 23.27 -15.67 12.11
C ASP A 204 21.79 -15.30 12.31
N GLY A 205 21.40 -14.05 12.01
CA GLY A 205 20.01 -13.61 12.04
C GLY A 205 19.11 -14.31 11.02
N TRP A 206 19.67 -15.08 10.07
CA TRP A 206 18.90 -15.96 9.19
C TRP A 206 18.45 -17.27 9.85
N ALA A 207 18.86 -17.53 11.11
CA ALA A 207 18.35 -18.67 11.87
C ALA A 207 16.81 -18.63 11.89
N GLU A 208 16.20 -19.80 11.78
CA GLU A 208 14.79 -19.91 12.14
C GLU A 208 14.71 -19.61 13.63
N ASP A 209 13.85 -18.67 14.04
CA ASP A 209 13.55 -18.47 15.45
C ASP A 209 13.16 -19.86 15.98
N GLU A 210 14.04 -20.49 16.77
CA GLU A 210 13.68 -21.69 17.51
C GLU A 210 12.48 -21.24 18.34
N ASP A 211 11.30 -21.76 18.00
CA ASP A 211 10.11 -21.53 18.80
C ASP A 211 10.54 -21.75 20.26
N GLU A 212 10.56 -20.68 21.06
CA GLU A 212 10.70 -20.78 22.50
C GLU A 212 9.47 -21.58 22.94
N GLU A 213 9.60 -22.92 22.92
CA GLU A 213 8.70 -23.81 23.62
C GLU A 213 8.78 -23.35 25.07
N GLU A 214 7.74 -22.60 25.46
CA GLU A 214 7.48 -22.19 26.83
C GLU A 214 7.59 -23.44 27.70
N ASP A 215 8.73 -23.57 28.38
CA ASP A 215 9.01 -24.54 29.44
C ASP A 215 8.20 -24.12 30.68
N GLU A 216 6.87 -24.00 30.52
CA GLU A 216 5.90 -23.92 31.61
C GLU A 216 5.55 -25.35 32.04
N GLY A 217 6.41 -25.97 32.84
CA GLY A 217 6.06 -27.28 33.38
C GLY A 217 7.12 -28.01 34.18
N ASP A 218 7.63 -27.41 35.25
CA ASP A 218 7.85 -28.17 36.51
C ASP A 218 8.22 -27.22 37.66
N GLN A 219 7.19 -26.66 38.30
CA GLN A 219 7.24 -26.35 39.72
C GLN A 219 6.16 -27.14 40.42
N ASP A 220 6.47 -28.41 40.70
CA ASP A 220 5.85 -29.10 41.83
C ASP A 220 6.91 -29.89 42.61
N GLN A 221 6.80 -29.79 43.94
CA GLN A 221 7.43 -30.61 44.97
C GLN A 221 8.87 -30.28 45.39
N SER A 222 8.99 -29.44 46.45
CA SER A 222 9.40 -29.91 47.80
C SER A 222 9.16 -28.85 48.86
#